data_AF-A0A2N5Q1L0-F1
#
_entry.id   AF-A0A2N5Q1L0-F1
#
_cell.length_a   1.000
_cell.length_b   1.000
_cell.length_c   1.000
_cell.angle_alpha   90.00
_cell.angle_beta   90.00
_cell.angle_gamma   90.00
#
_symmetry.space_group_name_H-M   'P 1'
#
loop_
_entity.id
_entity.type
_entity.pdbx_description
1 polymer ?
#
loop_
_entity_poly.entity_id
_entity_poly.type
_entity_poly.pdbx_seq_one_letter_code
_entity_poly.pdbx_strand_id
1 'polypeptide(L)'
;MKTQINGKIAIYSRKSKFTGKGESIGNQIEECKKHIAYKYQITDMNQIVVYEDEGFSGKNTKRPQFQQMLKACRNHEISMIVCYRLDRISRNTIDFALLYQELERLDINFISVTENFDTTTPLGRAMLSISSAFAQLERDTIAERIRDNMLALAKTGRWLGGTTPLGYISTAKTSVDIEGKIRTAYRLKTDSDNFSLTRLIFDKFLEFRSLTKVETYLLNYHYKTRNGKNFSRTGIRDILKNPVYAAADEDTLCYFNEIGTPIFNESSEFNGTHGLMVYNKSNQASEIPHKQHNYSEWIVAIGKHKPLLTGKEWLQVQELLEQNKSKSYRKPKDNTALLSGILICADCGSYMRPKANRSLDENGNKRFSYLCETKEKSHGQLCSMNRPDGNLLDKMVCDKIKEIAQGEDVDKFHEQLKYAKKQLLSKEVSNTTEIDHLQKVLHDTDRKIENLVIALSAANNTPAFSHINKQINNFHEEKMKIEKQIHTLNELLQNQNILLANFDVLIEKLSSFSDSFDMMSIEEKRTTLRILVDKVVWDGTHVHLYLVGQNNQKTKPQQAGCKRNPDAFARTEKDVKRDFFI
;
A
#
# COMPACT_ATOMS: atom_id res chain seq x y z
N MET A 1 -39.35 21.36 14.24
CA MET A 1 -39.24 19.94 13.85
C MET A 1 -38.83 19.15 15.08
N LYS A 2 -39.62 18.14 15.49
CA LYS A 2 -39.29 17.25 16.61
C LYS A 2 -38.18 16.31 16.14
N THR A 3 -36.97 16.41 16.70
CA THR A 3 -35.89 15.45 16.44
C THR A 3 -36.23 14.16 17.17
N GLN A 4 -36.75 13.16 16.46
CA GLN A 4 -37.09 11.85 17.02
C GLN A 4 -35.77 11.12 17.31
N ILE A 5 -35.40 10.98 18.58
CA ILE A 5 -34.16 10.32 18.99
C ILE A 5 -34.38 8.81 18.99
N ASN A 6 -33.90 8.12 17.96
CA ASN A 6 -33.86 6.64 17.90
C ASN A 6 -32.59 6.11 18.58
N GLY A 7 -32.54 6.10 19.92
CA GLY A 7 -31.44 5.51 20.69
C GLY A 7 -31.29 6.06 22.11
N LYS A 8 -30.39 5.49 22.91
CA LYS A 8 -30.11 5.98 24.27
C LYS A 8 -29.26 7.25 24.24
N ILE A 9 -29.44 8.11 25.25
CA ILE A 9 -28.67 9.33 25.47
C ILE A 9 -27.60 9.04 26.51
N ALA A 10 -26.34 9.27 26.17
CA ALA A 10 -25.22 9.16 27.10
C ALA A 10 -24.93 10.51 27.75
N ILE A 11 -24.87 10.56 29.08
CA ILE A 11 -24.33 11.70 29.83
C ILE A 11 -22.91 11.33 30.26
N TYR A 12 -21.93 12.15 29.87
CA TYR A 12 -20.56 11.97 30.31
C TYR A 12 -20.14 13.07 31.30
N SER A 13 -19.69 12.64 32.49
CA SER A 13 -19.22 13.53 33.55
C SER A 13 -17.81 13.13 34.02
N ARG A 14 -17.02 14.13 34.43
CA ARG A 14 -15.68 13.88 35.02
C ARG A 14 -15.37 14.84 36.16
N LYS A 15 -14.51 14.39 37.08
CA LYS A 15 -13.88 15.24 38.11
C LYS A 15 -12.37 15.09 38.07
N SER A 16 -11.67 16.20 37.81
CA SER A 16 -10.21 16.26 38.03
C SER A 16 -9.92 16.29 39.53
N LYS A 17 -8.75 15.77 39.94
CA LYS A 17 -8.28 15.72 41.34
C LYS A 17 -8.66 16.98 42.15
N PHE A 18 -9.03 16.78 43.42
CA PHE A 18 -9.60 17.77 44.34
C PHE A 18 -8.76 19.06 44.39
N THR A 19 -9.25 20.15 43.76
CA THR A 19 -8.62 21.48 43.79
C THR A 19 -9.40 22.51 44.62
N GLY A 20 -10.39 22.09 45.42
CA GLY A 20 -11.18 22.98 46.28
C GLY A 20 -12.12 23.97 45.57
N LYS A 21 -12.05 24.07 44.24
CA LYS A 21 -12.99 24.82 43.38
C LYS A 21 -13.44 23.94 42.23
N GLY A 22 -14.69 23.47 42.29
CA GLY A 22 -15.32 22.70 41.23
C GLY A 22 -16.68 22.16 41.69
N GLU A 23 -17.68 22.25 40.81
CA GLU A 23 -19.01 21.68 41.05
C GLU A 23 -18.93 20.14 41.15
N SER A 24 -19.81 19.57 41.96
CA SER A 24 -19.91 18.11 42.14
C SER A 24 -20.24 17.41 40.81
N ILE A 25 -19.85 16.13 40.67
CA ILE A 25 -20.27 15.29 39.52
C ILE A 25 -21.80 15.23 39.44
N GLY A 26 -22.46 15.15 40.59
CA GLY A 26 -23.92 15.15 40.72
C GLY A 26 -24.57 16.39 40.09
N ASN A 27 -24.07 17.59 40.39
CA ASN A 27 -24.63 18.83 39.82
C ASN A 27 -24.48 18.86 38.30
N GLN A 28 -23.32 18.42 37.77
CA GLN A 28 -23.10 18.36 36.31
C GLN A 28 -24.10 17.44 35.61
N ILE A 29 -24.37 16.26 36.19
CA ILE A 29 -25.32 15.30 35.64
C ILE A 29 -26.75 15.84 35.74
N GLU A 30 -27.10 16.48 36.85
CA GLU A 30 -28.42 17.06 37.04
C GLU A 30 -28.71 18.17 36.02
N GLU A 31 -27.75 19.05 35.77
CA GLU A 31 -27.87 20.10 34.74
C GLU A 31 -27.96 19.51 33.33
N CYS A 32 -27.22 18.44 33.02
CA CYS A 32 -27.40 17.70 31.76
C CYS A 32 -28.81 17.11 31.64
N LYS A 33 -29.33 16.49 32.71
CA LYS A 33 -30.69 15.93 32.74
C LYS A 33 -31.76 17.01 32.56
N LYS A 34 -31.63 18.14 33.24
CA LYS A 34 -32.53 19.30 33.08
C LYS A 34 -32.50 19.84 31.64
N HIS A 35 -31.32 19.97 31.05
CA HIS A 35 -31.17 20.44 29.68
C HIS A 35 -31.83 19.48 28.66
N ILE A 36 -31.63 18.16 28.83
CA ILE A 36 -32.26 17.14 27.99
C ILE A 36 -33.80 17.21 28.11
N ALA A 37 -34.32 17.26 29.34
CA ALA A 37 -35.76 17.33 29.60
C ALA A 37 -36.40 18.59 29.01
N TYR A 38 -35.76 19.75 29.19
CA TYR A 38 -36.26 21.03 28.67
C TYR A 38 -36.24 21.10 27.13
N LYS A 39 -35.13 20.69 26.50
CA LYS A 39 -34.91 20.90 25.06
C LYS A 39 -35.56 19.83 24.19
N TYR A 40 -35.55 18.57 24.64
CA TYR A 40 -36.03 17.43 23.85
C TYR A 40 -37.39 16.89 24.31
N GLN A 41 -37.97 17.44 25.40
CA GLN A 41 -39.25 16.99 25.98
C GLN A 41 -39.28 15.48 26.31
N ILE A 42 -38.11 14.90 26.58
CA ILE A 42 -37.98 13.48 26.94
C ILE A 42 -38.24 13.34 28.44
N THR A 43 -39.30 12.63 28.78
CA THR A 43 -39.72 12.37 30.18
C THR A 43 -39.30 10.96 30.66
N ASP A 44 -38.92 10.08 29.74
CA ASP A 44 -38.50 8.72 30.06
C ASP A 44 -37.01 8.68 30.44
N MET A 45 -36.77 8.57 31.75
CA MET A 45 -35.42 8.51 32.32
C MET A 45 -34.68 7.20 31.99
N ASN A 46 -35.37 6.16 31.50
CA ASN A 46 -34.76 4.89 31.12
C ASN A 46 -33.92 4.98 29.83
N GLN A 47 -34.04 6.09 29.09
CA GLN A 47 -33.26 6.35 27.89
C GLN A 47 -31.88 6.97 28.18
N ILE A 48 -31.58 7.34 29.44
CA ILE A 48 -30.35 8.03 29.81
C ILE A 48 -29.35 7.07 30.48
N VAL A 49 -28.13 6.98 29.94
CA VAL A 49 -27.01 6.22 30.52
C VAL A 49 -25.92 7.19 30.95
N VAL A 50 -25.44 7.08 32.20
CA VAL A 50 -24.41 7.98 32.74
C VAL A 50 -23.06 7.28 32.80
N TYR A 51 -22.03 7.93 32.27
CA TYR A 51 -20.63 7.49 32.27
C TYR A 51 -19.78 8.47 33.08
N GLU A 52 -19.12 7.99 34.14
CA GLU A 52 -18.48 8.84 35.15
C GLU A 52 -17.01 8.47 35.38
N ASP A 53 -16.08 9.38 35.10
CA ASP A 53 -14.65 9.17 35.38
C ASP A 53 -14.15 10.09 36.52
N GLU A 54 -13.80 9.50 37.67
CA GLU A 54 -13.20 10.20 38.82
C GLU A 54 -11.66 10.18 38.79
N GLY A 55 -11.02 11.33 39.06
CA GLY A 55 -9.56 11.42 39.20
C GLY A 55 -8.78 11.49 37.87
N PHE A 56 -9.47 11.47 36.73
CA PHE A 56 -8.86 11.56 35.40
C PHE A 56 -8.73 13.01 34.90
N SER A 57 -7.60 13.29 34.24
CA SER A 57 -7.34 14.56 33.56
C SER A 57 -7.80 14.50 32.11
N GLY A 58 -8.31 15.62 31.59
CA GLY A 58 -8.65 15.79 30.18
C GLY A 58 -7.48 15.63 29.19
N LYS A 59 -6.24 15.42 29.68
CA LYS A 59 -5.02 15.17 28.88
C LYS A 59 -4.78 13.68 28.55
N ASN A 60 -5.41 12.75 29.27
CA ASN A 60 -5.14 11.31 29.11
C ASN A 60 -6.30 10.61 28.37
N THR A 61 -6.00 9.80 27.36
CA THR A 61 -6.96 8.99 26.58
C THR A 61 -7.35 7.67 27.26
N LYS A 62 -6.64 7.26 28.31
CA LYS A 62 -6.93 6.08 29.15
C LYS A 62 -7.99 6.41 30.20
N ARG A 63 -9.24 6.56 29.77
CA ARG A 63 -10.41 6.88 30.61
C ARG A 63 -11.41 5.73 30.53
N PRO A 64 -11.57 4.90 31.57
CA PRO A 64 -12.37 3.68 31.50
C PRO A 64 -13.82 3.90 31.07
N GLN A 65 -14.53 4.85 31.69
CA GLN A 65 -15.95 5.08 31.39
C GLN A 65 -16.14 5.81 30.07
N PHE A 66 -15.25 6.75 29.73
CA PHE A 66 -15.23 7.36 28.39
C PHE A 66 -15.03 6.32 27.27
N GLN A 67 -14.12 5.34 27.45
CA GLN A 67 -13.90 4.29 26.45
C GLN A 67 -15.09 3.32 26.37
N GLN A 68 -15.75 3.02 27.49
CA GLN A 68 -16.99 2.24 27.49
C GLN A 68 -18.11 2.96 26.73
N MET A 69 -18.26 4.26 26.94
CA MET A 69 -19.20 5.10 26.18
C MET A 69 -18.90 5.03 24.68
N LEU A 70 -17.65 5.24 24.26
CA LEU A 70 -17.28 5.17 22.84
C LEU A 70 -17.50 3.78 22.24
N LYS A 71 -17.33 2.71 23.02
CA LYS A 71 -17.65 1.35 22.56
C LYS A 71 -19.15 1.17 22.34
N ALA A 72 -19.98 1.65 23.27
CA ALA A 72 -21.43 1.62 23.12
C ALA A 72 -21.91 2.50 21.94
N CYS A 73 -21.23 3.62 21.67
CA CYS A 73 -21.42 4.42 20.46
C CYS A 73 -21.13 3.62 19.18
N ARG A 74 -20.00 2.91 19.11
CA ARG A 74 -19.63 2.06 17.96
C ARG A 74 -20.56 0.86 17.76
N ASN A 75 -21.23 0.41 18.82
CA ASN A 75 -22.26 -0.63 18.76
C ASN A 75 -23.65 -0.08 18.36
N HIS A 76 -23.77 1.22 18.07
CA HIS A 76 -25.04 1.91 17.80
C HIS A 76 -26.07 1.83 18.95
N GLU A 77 -25.62 1.68 20.19
CA GLU A 77 -26.49 1.67 21.39
C GLU A 77 -26.83 3.09 21.86
N ILE A 78 -26.00 4.07 21.50
CA ILE A 78 -26.08 5.48 21.89
C ILE A 78 -26.25 6.33 20.64
N SER A 79 -27.24 7.23 20.63
CA SER A 79 -27.52 8.16 19.54
C SER A 79 -27.17 9.62 19.87
N MET A 80 -26.89 9.92 21.13
CA MET A 80 -26.55 11.27 21.58
C MET A 80 -25.61 11.25 22.80
N ILE A 81 -24.62 12.13 22.80
CA ILE A 81 -23.71 12.38 23.92
C ILE A 81 -23.94 13.79 24.44
N VAL A 82 -24.14 13.90 25.75
CA VAL A 82 -24.34 15.16 26.47
C VAL A 82 -23.28 15.31 27.56
N CYS A 83 -22.66 16.48 27.62
CA CYS A 83 -21.72 16.81 28.69
C CYS A 83 -22.00 18.22 29.22
N TYR A 84 -21.62 18.45 30.47
CA TYR A 84 -21.84 19.76 31.10
C TYR A 84 -21.01 20.87 30.42
N ARG A 85 -19.75 20.56 30.11
CA ARG A 85 -18.77 21.45 29.46
C ARG A 85 -17.90 20.67 28.49
N LEU A 86 -17.45 21.29 27.40
CA LEU A 86 -16.59 20.64 26.40
C LEU A 86 -15.30 20.10 27.02
N ASP A 87 -14.75 20.82 28.00
CA ASP A 87 -13.53 20.42 28.72
C ASP A 87 -13.68 19.07 29.45
N ARG A 88 -14.91 18.60 29.68
CA ARG A 88 -15.18 17.26 30.22
C ARG A 88 -14.75 16.19 29.23
N ILE A 89 -15.09 16.35 27.97
CA ILE A 89 -14.78 15.44 26.87
C ILE A 89 -13.34 15.62 26.40
N SER A 90 -12.96 16.85 26.06
CA SER A 90 -11.66 17.17 25.48
C SER A 90 -11.17 18.54 25.94
N ARG A 91 -9.87 18.63 26.29
CA ARG A 91 -9.23 19.92 26.67
C ARG A 91 -8.74 20.74 25.48
N ASN A 92 -8.64 20.14 24.29
CA ASN A 92 -8.23 20.82 23.07
C ASN A 92 -9.35 20.71 22.03
N THR A 93 -9.65 21.82 21.36
CA THR A 93 -10.62 21.91 20.25
C THR A 93 -10.22 20.98 19.09
N ILE A 94 -8.93 20.70 18.93
CA ILE A 94 -8.36 19.78 17.94
C ILE A 94 -8.71 18.32 18.23
N ASP A 95 -8.46 17.87 19.47
CA ASP A 95 -8.80 16.51 19.91
C ASP A 95 -10.32 16.28 19.86
N PHE A 96 -11.10 17.33 20.12
CA PHE A 96 -12.55 17.28 19.97
C PHE A 96 -12.99 17.17 18.51
N ALA A 97 -12.35 17.91 17.58
CA ALA A 97 -12.66 17.82 16.16
C ALA A 97 -12.48 16.39 15.61
N LEU A 98 -11.39 15.71 16.00
CA LEU A 98 -11.13 14.31 15.63
C LEU A 98 -12.17 13.36 16.20
N LEU A 99 -12.52 13.53 17.48
CA LEU A 99 -13.57 12.74 18.13
C LEU A 99 -14.92 12.94 17.43
N TYR A 100 -15.25 14.18 17.08
CA TYR A 100 -16.52 14.48 16.43
C TYR A 100 -16.62 13.87 15.03
N GLN A 101 -15.53 13.84 14.24
CA GLN A 101 -15.54 13.13 12.95
C GLN A 101 -15.84 11.63 13.07
N GLU A 102 -15.53 11.02 14.21
CA GLU A 102 -15.92 9.64 14.51
C GLU A 102 -17.40 9.56 14.89
N LEU A 103 -17.89 10.48 15.73
CA LEU A 103 -19.29 10.55 16.13
C LEU A 103 -20.24 10.83 14.94
N GLU A 104 -19.86 11.71 14.03
CA GLU A 104 -20.62 12.06 12.82
C GLU A 104 -20.76 10.86 11.88
N ARG A 105 -19.69 10.08 11.69
CA ARG A 105 -19.73 8.82 10.92
C ARG A 105 -20.65 7.77 11.53
N LEU A 106 -20.85 7.82 12.85
CA LEU A 106 -21.74 6.93 13.60
C LEU A 106 -23.16 7.50 13.76
N ASP A 107 -23.45 8.67 13.20
CA ASP A 107 -24.71 9.42 13.34
C ASP A 107 -25.07 9.76 14.80
N ILE A 108 -24.05 10.13 15.60
CA ILE A 108 -24.18 10.44 17.03
C ILE A 108 -24.11 11.95 17.26
N ASN A 109 -25.16 12.50 17.87
CA ASN A 109 -25.25 13.92 18.18
C ASN A 109 -24.43 14.28 19.43
N PHE A 110 -23.79 15.46 19.43
CA PHE A 110 -23.00 15.93 20.57
C PHE A 110 -23.47 17.29 21.11
N ILE A 111 -23.61 17.40 22.44
CA ILE A 111 -24.09 18.60 23.14
C ILE A 111 -23.20 18.96 24.34
N SER A 112 -22.81 20.22 24.43
CA SER A 112 -22.25 20.87 25.64
C SER A 112 -23.28 21.82 26.24
N VAL A 113 -23.66 21.61 27.50
CA VAL A 113 -24.77 22.33 28.16
C VAL A 113 -24.44 23.80 28.41
N THR A 114 -23.27 24.13 28.95
CA THR A 114 -22.97 25.53 29.34
C THR A 114 -22.51 26.41 28.19
N GLU A 115 -21.89 25.83 27.17
CA GLU A 115 -21.31 26.59 26.05
C GLU A 115 -22.33 26.79 24.91
N ASN A 116 -23.57 26.28 25.06
CA ASN A 116 -24.58 26.17 24.01
C ASN A 116 -23.98 25.62 22.69
N PHE A 117 -22.93 24.80 22.81
CA PHE A 117 -22.26 24.20 21.68
C PHE A 117 -23.07 22.99 21.27
N ASP A 118 -23.94 23.22 20.30
CA ASP A 118 -24.87 22.24 19.79
C ASP A 118 -24.55 21.95 18.33
N THR A 119 -24.02 20.76 18.09
CA THR A 119 -23.65 20.27 16.76
C THR A 119 -24.87 19.99 15.86
N THR A 120 -26.07 19.99 16.43
CA THR A 120 -27.33 19.98 15.66
C THR A 120 -27.69 21.35 15.09
N THR A 121 -27.04 22.43 15.55
CA THR A 121 -27.26 23.80 15.04
C THR A 121 -26.26 24.18 13.94
N PRO A 122 -26.67 25.03 12.96
CA PRO A 122 -25.76 25.53 11.92
C PRO A 122 -24.51 26.23 12.47
N LEU A 123 -24.64 26.98 13.58
CA LEU A 123 -23.53 27.69 14.21
C LEU A 123 -22.53 26.73 14.89
N GLY A 124 -23.03 25.70 15.59
CA GLY A 124 -22.18 24.67 16.18
C GLY A 124 -21.42 23.86 15.13
N ARG A 125 -22.07 23.51 14.01
CA ARG A 125 -21.42 22.88 12.85
C ARG A 125 -20.34 23.78 12.24
N ALA A 126 -20.60 25.08 12.08
CA ALA A 126 -19.63 26.03 11.54
C ALA A 126 -18.38 26.16 12.43
N MET A 127 -18.57 26.30 13.75
CA MET A 127 -17.46 26.39 14.70
C MET A 127 -16.61 25.10 14.74
N LEU A 128 -17.24 23.95 14.49
CA LEU A 128 -16.56 22.67 14.37
C LEU A 128 -15.74 22.56 13.08
N SER A 129 -16.30 22.98 11.95
CA SER A 129 -15.58 23.06 10.67
C SER A 129 -14.34 23.96 10.78
N ILE A 130 -14.47 25.11 11.45
CA ILE A 130 -13.36 26.02 11.72
C ILE A 130 -12.30 25.36 12.61
N SER A 131 -12.71 24.69 13.70
CA SER A 131 -11.79 23.97 14.59
C SER A 131 -11.06 22.83 13.88
N SER A 132 -11.75 22.12 12.99
CA SER A 132 -11.19 21.06 12.15
C SER A 132 -10.18 21.60 11.15
N ALA A 133 -10.46 22.77 10.56
CA ALA A 133 -9.53 23.46 9.68
C ALA A 133 -8.24 23.85 10.43
N PHE A 134 -8.34 24.40 11.65
CA PHE A 134 -7.17 24.70 12.48
C PHE A 134 -6.39 23.44 12.88
N ALA A 135 -7.08 22.35 13.23
CA ALA A 135 -6.46 21.06 13.51
C ALA A 135 -5.66 20.50 12.32
N GLN A 136 -6.20 20.66 11.11
CA GLN A 136 -5.53 20.27 9.87
C GLN A 136 -4.33 21.18 9.61
N LEU A 137 -4.49 22.50 9.73
CA LEU A 137 -3.41 23.48 9.56
C LEU A 137 -2.24 23.23 10.51
N GLU A 138 -2.50 22.91 11.79
CA GLU A 138 -1.43 22.63 12.75
C GLU A 138 -0.68 21.33 12.37
N ARG A 139 -1.40 20.28 11.96
CA ARG A 139 -0.78 19.04 11.47
C ARG A 139 0.09 19.28 10.24
N ASP A 140 -0.40 20.06 9.28
CA ASP A 140 0.34 20.38 8.06
C ASP A 140 1.58 21.24 8.36
N THR A 141 1.45 22.20 9.27
CA THR A 141 2.57 23.04 9.75
C THR A 141 3.63 22.21 10.48
N ILE A 142 3.21 21.25 11.31
CA ILE A 142 4.13 20.31 11.98
C ILE A 142 4.85 19.45 10.93
N ALA A 143 4.13 18.91 9.94
CA ALA A 143 4.71 18.12 8.88
C ALA A 143 5.73 18.92 8.04
N GLU A 144 5.41 20.17 7.72
CA GLU A 144 6.31 21.10 7.05
C GLU A 144 7.57 21.38 7.88
N ARG A 145 7.41 21.71 9.17
CA ARG A 145 8.54 21.90 10.09
C ARG A 145 9.42 20.65 10.24
N ILE A 146 8.81 19.47 10.29
CA ILE A 146 9.56 18.20 10.33
C ILE A 146 10.34 18.03 9.03
N ARG A 147 9.73 18.30 7.87
CA ARG A 147 10.38 18.21 6.56
C ARG A 147 11.58 19.16 6.49
N ASP A 148 11.40 20.42 6.87
CA ASP A 148 12.48 21.42 6.87
C ASP A 148 13.61 21.05 7.83
N ASN A 149 13.27 20.53 9.00
CA ASN A 149 14.24 20.02 9.95
C ASN A 149 15.02 18.84 9.35
N MET A 150 14.33 17.89 8.69
CA MET A 150 15.00 16.77 8.00
C MET A 150 15.90 17.24 6.86
N LEU A 151 15.47 18.22 6.05
CA LEU A 151 16.30 18.81 5.00
C LEU A 151 17.54 19.49 5.59
N ALA A 152 17.40 20.23 6.70
CA ALA A 152 18.53 20.83 7.41
C ALA A 152 19.49 19.77 7.97
N LEU A 153 18.96 18.70 8.57
CA LEU A 153 19.78 17.60 9.08
C LEU A 153 20.47 16.81 7.96
N ALA A 154 19.84 16.66 6.79
CA ALA A 154 20.43 15.97 5.64
C ALA A 154 21.74 16.62 5.19
N LYS A 155 21.79 17.97 5.20
CA LYS A 155 22.99 18.76 4.87
C LYS A 155 24.20 18.43 5.75
N THR A 156 23.97 17.88 6.96
CA THR A 156 25.04 17.50 7.88
C THR A 156 25.65 16.12 7.61
N GLY A 157 25.19 15.41 6.57
CA GLY A 157 25.72 14.10 6.17
C GLY A 157 25.42 12.95 7.14
N ARG A 158 24.47 13.14 8.06
CA ARG A 158 24.06 12.09 9.01
C ARG A 158 23.01 11.17 8.41
N TRP A 159 22.89 9.96 8.93
CA TRP A 159 21.80 9.05 8.58
C TRP A 159 20.51 9.51 9.25
N LEU A 160 19.45 9.76 8.47
CA LEU A 160 18.17 10.29 8.96
C LEU A 160 17.16 9.20 9.35
N GLY A 161 17.53 7.93 9.23
CA GLY A 161 16.68 6.79 9.57
C GLY A 161 16.16 6.02 8.35
N GLY A 162 15.25 5.08 8.59
CA GLY A 162 14.75 4.15 7.58
C GLY A 162 15.63 2.90 7.39
N THR A 163 15.34 2.15 6.34
CA THR A 163 16.07 0.92 6.01
C THR A 163 17.48 1.27 5.52
N THR A 164 18.50 0.72 6.17
CA THR A 164 19.89 0.99 5.81
C THR A 164 20.26 0.34 4.47
N PRO A 165 21.16 0.96 3.68
CA PRO A 165 21.67 0.34 2.46
C PRO A 165 22.40 -0.97 2.77
N LEU A 166 22.39 -1.92 1.83
CA LEU A 166 23.02 -3.22 1.99
C LEU A 166 24.53 -3.06 2.25
N GLY A 167 25.03 -3.71 3.30
CA GLY A 167 26.43 -3.58 3.74
C GLY A 167 26.66 -2.51 4.80
N TYR A 168 25.61 -1.79 5.22
CA TYR A 168 25.69 -0.84 6.32
C TYR A 168 24.62 -1.09 7.39
N ILE A 169 25.00 -0.80 8.64
CA ILE A 169 24.14 -0.75 9.81
C ILE A 169 24.12 0.66 10.40
N SER A 170 23.02 1.04 11.03
CA SER A 170 22.91 2.35 11.69
C SER A 170 23.47 2.26 13.11
N THR A 171 24.30 3.24 13.48
CA THR A 171 24.86 3.35 14.84
C THR A 171 24.57 4.74 15.39
N ALA A 172 24.09 4.79 16.63
CA ALA A 172 23.85 6.03 17.35
C ALA A 172 25.16 6.60 17.90
N LYS A 173 25.39 7.90 17.67
CA LYS A 173 26.44 8.67 18.33
C LYS A 173 25.78 9.78 19.12
N THR A 174 25.93 9.69 20.43
CA THR A 174 25.39 10.65 21.38
C THR A 174 26.41 11.77 21.60
N SER A 175 25.98 13.01 21.45
CA SER A 175 26.78 14.21 21.75
C SER A 175 26.04 15.08 22.76
N VAL A 176 26.75 15.60 23.75
CA VAL A 176 26.21 16.57 24.71
C VAL A 176 26.45 17.97 24.14
N ASP A 177 25.38 18.75 24.02
CA ASP A 177 25.44 20.15 23.60
C ASP A 177 25.98 21.05 24.73
N ILE A 178 26.38 22.28 24.43
CA ILE A 178 26.92 23.26 25.40
C ILE A 178 25.91 23.55 26.53
N GLU A 179 24.61 23.37 26.25
CA GLU A 179 23.50 23.48 27.21
C GLU A 179 23.20 22.19 27.99
N GLY A 180 24.04 21.15 27.90
CA GLY A 180 23.82 19.86 28.58
C GLY A 180 22.72 18.99 27.94
N LYS A 181 22.14 19.39 26.81
CA LYS A 181 21.15 18.59 26.07
C LYS A 181 21.84 17.46 25.29
N ILE A 182 21.36 16.24 25.52
CA ILE A 182 21.81 15.06 24.80
C ILE A 182 21.20 15.05 23.40
N ARG A 183 22.01 15.21 22.35
CA ARG A 183 21.61 15.03 20.95
C ARG A 183 22.12 13.71 20.43
N THR A 184 21.22 12.90 19.87
CA THR A 184 21.57 11.62 19.23
C THR A 184 21.62 11.81 17.72
N ALA A 185 22.77 11.53 17.11
CA ALA A 185 22.94 11.53 15.66
C ALA A 185 23.28 10.12 15.19
N TYR A 186 22.69 9.69 14.08
CA TYR A 186 22.98 8.37 13.52
C TYR A 186 24.00 8.46 12.39
N ARG A 187 24.87 7.45 12.30
CA ARG A 187 25.78 7.25 11.15
C ARG A 187 25.74 5.81 10.68
N LEU A 188 26.05 5.61 9.41
CA LEU A 188 26.24 4.28 8.85
C LEU A 188 27.61 3.73 9.26
N LYS A 189 27.63 2.47 9.71
CA LYS A 189 28.84 1.69 9.97
C LYS A 189 28.81 0.46 9.06
N THR A 190 29.96 0.03 8.58
CA THR A 190 30.08 -1.16 7.72
C THR A 190 29.69 -2.42 8.48
N ASP A 191 28.92 -3.28 7.82
CA ASP A 191 28.56 -4.63 8.26
C ASP A 191 29.40 -5.64 7.46
N SER A 192 30.36 -6.33 8.10
CA SER A 192 31.42 -7.07 7.42
C SER A 192 30.92 -8.03 6.34
N ASP A 193 29.88 -8.79 6.64
CA ASP A 193 29.38 -9.86 5.78
C ASP A 193 28.62 -9.27 4.60
N ASN A 194 27.69 -8.36 4.88
CA ASN A 194 26.90 -7.70 3.83
C ASN A 194 27.72 -6.70 3.01
N PHE A 195 28.77 -6.10 3.57
CA PHE A 195 29.64 -5.15 2.86
C PHE A 195 30.45 -5.86 1.78
N SER A 196 30.94 -7.07 2.08
CA SER A 196 31.63 -7.93 1.13
C SER A 196 30.70 -8.38 0.00
N LEU A 197 29.46 -8.76 0.33
CA LEU A 197 28.43 -9.07 -0.67
C LEU A 197 28.11 -7.87 -1.57
N THR A 198 27.96 -6.67 -1.00
CA THR A 198 27.70 -5.48 -1.81
C THR A 198 28.88 -5.20 -2.75
N ARG A 199 30.13 -5.32 -2.29
CA ARG A 199 31.32 -5.18 -3.15
C ARG A 199 31.29 -6.19 -4.31
N LEU A 200 31.00 -7.46 -4.01
CA LEU A 200 30.86 -8.51 -5.02
C LEU A 200 29.82 -8.17 -6.10
N ILE A 201 28.68 -7.58 -5.72
CA ILE A 201 27.63 -7.15 -6.68
C ILE A 201 28.18 -6.10 -7.65
N PHE A 202 28.92 -5.10 -7.15
CA PHE A 202 29.54 -4.07 -7.99
C PHE A 202 30.62 -4.65 -8.90
N ASP A 203 31.52 -5.47 -8.37
CA ASP A 203 32.61 -6.08 -9.15
C ASP A 203 32.05 -6.96 -10.27
N LYS A 204 31.03 -7.79 -9.97
CA LYS A 204 30.36 -8.63 -10.99
C LYS A 204 29.60 -7.80 -12.02
N PHE A 205 29.04 -6.65 -11.64
CA PHE A 205 28.41 -5.76 -12.60
C PHE A 205 29.44 -5.12 -13.55
N LEU A 206 30.58 -4.68 -13.03
CA LEU A 206 31.68 -4.14 -13.83
C LEU A 206 32.25 -5.20 -14.79
N GLU A 207 32.38 -6.45 -14.33
CA GLU A 207 32.81 -7.60 -15.13
C GLU A 207 31.79 -7.93 -16.24
N PHE A 208 30.51 -8.13 -15.89
CA PHE A 208 29.51 -8.62 -16.83
C PHE A 208 28.85 -7.53 -17.69
N ARG A 209 28.89 -6.27 -17.23
CA ARG A 209 28.21 -5.11 -17.82
C ARG A 209 26.70 -5.33 -18.05
N SER A 210 26.07 -6.23 -17.30
CA SER A 210 24.68 -6.66 -17.51
C SER A 210 23.99 -7.02 -16.19
N LEU A 211 22.87 -6.33 -15.90
CA LEU A 211 22.04 -6.61 -14.72
C LEU A 211 21.50 -8.04 -14.70
N THR A 212 21.15 -8.59 -15.88
CA THR A 212 20.62 -9.96 -15.99
C THR A 212 21.69 -10.99 -15.61
N LYS A 213 22.92 -10.82 -16.10
CA LYS A 213 24.03 -11.73 -15.75
C LYS A 213 24.36 -11.68 -14.26
N VAL A 214 24.33 -10.50 -13.65
CA VAL A 214 24.52 -10.34 -12.20
C VAL A 214 23.39 -11.03 -11.43
N GLU A 215 22.13 -10.85 -11.82
CA GLU A 215 20.98 -11.56 -11.21
C GLU A 215 21.16 -13.08 -11.28
N THR A 216 21.52 -13.60 -12.46
CA THR A 216 21.80 -15.03 -12.67
C THR A 216 22.93 -15.53 -11.78
N TYR A 217 24.05 -14.80 -11.71
CA TYR A 217 25.18 -15.16 -10.86
C TYR A 217 24.76 -15.22 -9.38
N LEU A 218 24.10 -14.17 -8.87
CA LEU A 218 23.65 -14.12 -7.48
C LEU A 218 22.66 -15.25 -7.16
N LEU A 219 21.78 -15.56 -8.10
CA LEU A 219 20.81 -16.64 -7.97
C LEU A 219 21.50 -18.01 -7.88
N ASN A 220 22.44 -18.29 -8.77
CA ASN A 220 23.15 -19.57 -8.85
C ASN A 220 24.06 -19.83 -7.65
N TYR A 221 24.69 -18.78 -7.11
CA TYR A 221 25.50 -18.87 -5.88
C TYR A 221 24.67 -18.69 -4.60
N HIS A 222 23.34 -18.68 -4.71
CA HIS A 222 22.40 -18.61 -3.58
C HIS A 222 22.53 -17.38 -2.69
N TYR A 223 23.04 -16.26 -3.20
CA TYR A 223 23.07 -15.00 -2.45
C TYR A 223 21.65 -14.46 -2.26
N LYS A 224 21.33 -14.08 -1.02
CA LYS A 224 20.00 -13.57 -0.62
C LYS A 224 20.08 -12.15 -0.11
N THR A 225 18.98 -11.43 -0.26
CA THR A 225 18.76 -10.14 0.40
C THR A 225 18.63 -10.33 1.92
N ARG A 226 18.72 -9.23 2.68
CA ARG A 226 18.52 -9.21 4.15
C ARG A 226 17.21 -9.88 4.61
N ASN A 227 16.18 -9.90 3.77
CA ASN A 227 14.87 -10.50 4.06
C ASN A 227 14.74 -11.96 3.56
N GLY A 228 15.85 -12.61 3.19
CA GLY A 228 15.87 -13.99 2.69
C GLY A 228 15.35 -14.18 1.26
N LYS A 229 15.00 -13.10 0.56
CA LYS A 229 14.51 -13.15 -0.84
C LYS A 229 15.67 -13.12 -1.83
N ASN A 230 15.46 -13.66 -3.04
CA ASN A 230 16.39 -13.52 -4.16
C ASN A 230 16.53 -12.04 -4.58
N PHE A 231 17.71 -11.67 -5.06
CA PHE A 231 17.90 -10.37 -5.70
C PHE A 231 17.10 -10.29 -7.00
N SER A 232 16.41 -9.18 -7.19
CA SER A 232 15.73 -8.85 -8.45
C SER A 232 16.58 -7.85 -9.24
N ARG A 233 16.44 -7.83 -10.57
CA ARG A 233 17.11 -6.82 -11.43
C ARG A 233 16.86 -5.38 -10.96
N THR A 234 15.65 -5.07 -10.50
CA THR A 234 15.30 -3.75 -9.96
C THR A 234 16.08 -3.46 -8.68
N GLY A 235 16.10 -4.40 -7.73
CA GLY A 235 16.84 -4.23 -6.48
C GLY A 235 18.36 -4.10 -6.70
N ILE A 236 18.93 -4.88 -7.62
CA ILE A 236 20.36 -4.76 -8.01
C ILE A 236 20.62 -3.37 -8.59
N ARG A 237 19.77 -2.91 -9.52
CA ARG A 237 19.88 -1.56 -10.11
C ARG A 237 19.80 -0.47 -9.05
N ASP A 238 18.91 -0.59 -8.08
CA ASP A 238 18.74 0.40 -7.02
C ASP A 238 19.96 0.44 -6.08
N ILE A 239 20.62 -0.70 -5.85
CA ILE A 239 21.92 -0.77 -5.16
C ILE A 239 22.99 -0.04 -5.98
N LEU A 240 23.14 -0.38 -7.26
CA LEU A 240 24.19 0.17 -8.13
C LEU A 240 24.04 1.68 -8.36
N LYS A 241 22.81 2.20 -8.37
CA LYS A 241 22.53 3.64 -8.51
C LYS A 241 22.72 4.44 -7.23
N ASN A 242 22.86 3.80 -6.07
CA ASN A 242 22.84 4.54 -4.81
C ASN A 242 24.20 5.22 -4.57
N PRO A 243 24.26 6.57 -4.46
CA PRO A 243 25.54 7.27 -4.27
C PRO A 243 26.19 7.00 -2.91
N VAL A 244 25.45 6.41 -1.96
CA VAL A 244 25.98 6.07 -0.63
C VAL A 244 27.22 5.16 -0.66
N TYR A 245 27.40 4.42 -1.75
CA TYR A 245 28.54 3.52 -1.94
C TYR A 245 29.78 4.23 -2.49
N ALA A 246 29.64 5.42 -3.09
CA ALA A 246 30.73 6.17 -3.68
C ALA A 246 31.48 7.01 -2.62
N ALA A 247 32.79 7.13 -2.80
CA ALA A 247 33.63 8.08 -2.07
C ALA A 247 33.26 9.52 -2.43
N ALA A 248 33.31 10.41 -1.45
CA ALA A 248 33.19 11.85 -1.65
C ALA A 248 34.55 12.41 -2.06
N ASP A 249 34.84 12.36 -3.36
CA ASP A 249 36.08 12.75 -4.01
C ASP A 249 35.83 13.74 -5.18
N GLU A 250 36.90 14.16 -5.85
CA GLU A 250 36.83 15.12 -6.96
C GLU A 250 35.93 14.63 -8.11
N ASP A 251 35.99 13.33 -8.44
CA ASP A 251 35.17 12.72 -9.49
C ASP A 251 33.67 12.87 -9.20
N THR A 252 33.24 12.52 -7.98
CA THR A 252 31.84 12.62 -7.59
C THR A 252 31.39 14.07 -7.43
N LEU A 253 32.25 14.95 -6.92
CA LEU A 253 31.99 16.38 -6.85
C LEU A 253 31.71 16.98 -8.23
N CYS A 254 32.56 16.68 -9.22
CA CYS A 254 32.38 17.12 -10.60
C CYS A 254 31.05 16.63 -11.17
N TYR A 255 30.76 15.34 -11.05
CA TYR A 255 29.52 14.74 -11.53
C TYR A 255 28.26 15.43 -10.95
N PHE A 256 28.21 15.62 -9.63
CA PHE A 256 27.05 16.21 -8.95
C PHE A 256 26.88 17.71 -9.27
N ASN A 257 27.97 18.42 -9.53
CA ASN A 257 27.93 19.81 -10.01
C ASN A 257 27.40 19.90 -11.46
N GLU A 258 27.85 19.02 -12.36
CA GLU A 258 27.41 19.01 -13.76
C GLU A 258 25.91 18.75 -13.90
N ILE A 259 25.35 17.87 -13.08
CA ILE A 259 23.89 17.58 -13.08
C ILE A 259 23.07 18.64 -12.30
N GLY A 260 23.71 19.64 -11.71
CA GLY A 260 23.06 20.76 -11.02
C GLY A 260 22.48 20.42 -9.65
N THR A 261 23.07 19.47 -8.91
CA THR A 261 22.63 19.15 -7.54
C THR A 261 23.27 20.08 -6.50
N PRO A 262 22.49 20.57 -5.51
CA PRO A 262 23.05 21.30 -4.36
C PRO A 262 23.98 20.44 -3.48
N ILE A 263 25.21 20.92 -3.32
CA ILE A 263 26.23 20.35 -2.41
C ILE A 263 26.45 21.32 -1.24
N PHE A 264 26.47 20.79 -0.01
CA PHE A 264 26.51 21.59 1.22
C PHE A 264 27.83 21.51 2.01
N ASN A 265 28.82 20.82 1.46
CA ASN A 265 30.19 20.75 1.98
C ASN A 265 31.13 21.58 1.09
N GLU A 266 32.26 22.03 1.63
CA GLU A 266 33.28 22.70 0.82
C GLU A 266 33.96 21.71 -0.13
N SER A 267 34.35 22.17 -1.32
CA SER A 267 35.06 21.36 -2.30
C SER A 267 36.35 20.73 -1.76
N SER A 268 37.01 21.40 -0.80
CA SER A 268 38.22 20.93 -0.11
C SER A 268 37.98 19.70 0.77
N GLU A 269 36.73 19.47 1.22
CA GLU A 269 36.37 18.33 2.07
C GLU A 269 36.21 17.02 1.26
N PHE A 270 36.10 17.10 -0.07
CA PHE A 270 35.97 15.95 -0.98
C PHE A 270 37.31 15.23 -1.18
N ASN A 271 37.83 14.63 -0.11
CA ASN A 271 39.12 13.96 -0.07
C ASN A 271 39.05 12.42 -0.24
N GLY A 272 37.87 11.88 -0.53
CA GLY A 272 37.63 10.45 -0.76
C GLY A 272 37.59 9.56 0.50
N THR A 273 37.78 10.12 1.69
CA THR A 273 37.84 9.33 2.94
C THR A 273 36.47 8.82 3.41
N HIS A 274 35.42 9.56 3.08
CA HIS A 274 34.05 9.29 3.50
C HIS A 274 33.15 9.06 2.28
N GLY A 275 32.05 8.32 2.45
CA GLY A 275 31.07 8.12 1.39
C GLY A 275 30.03 9.24 1.33
N LEU A 276 29.27 9.31 0.24
CA LEU A 276 28.24 10.35 0.05
C LEU A 276 26.93 10.03 0.77
N MET A 277 26.18 11.07 1.12
CA MET A 277 24.82 10.98 1.65
C MET A 277 23.90 11.84 0.79
N VAL A 278 22.92 11.19 0.15
CA VAL A 278 21.98 11.87 -0.76
C VAL A 278 20.56 11.73 -0.26
N TYR A 279 19.88 12.86 -0.09
CA TYR A 279 18.53 12.95 0.42
C TYR A 279 17.58 13.63 -0.60
N ASN A 280 16.28 13.52 -0.35
CA ASN A 280 15.20 14.09 -1.18
C ASN A 280 15.14 13.57 -2.63
N LYS A 281 15.46 12.29 -2.85
CA LYS A 281 15.52 11.68 -4.20
C LYS A 281 14.16 11.37 -4.84
N SER A 282 13.10 11.24 -4.05
CA SER A 282 11.78 10.79 -4.53
C SER A 282 10.65 11.46 -3.78
N ASN A 283 9.60 11.81 -4.51
CA ASN A 283 8.38 12.35 -3.94
C ASN A 283 7.54 11.22 -3.32
N GLN A 284 7.38 11.23 -2.00
CA GLN A 284 6.55 10.26 -1.29
C GLN A 284 5.06 10.65 -1.25
N ALA A 285 4.74 11.88 -1.66
CA ALA A 285 3.37 12.42 -1.72
C ALA A 285 2.79 12.44 -3.15
N SER A 286 3.53 11.98 -4.16
CA SER A 286 3.04 11.94 -5.54
C SER A 286 2.12 10.75 -5.81
N GLU A 287 1.11 10.97 -6.64
CA GLU A 287 0.19 9.93 -7.13
C GLU A 287 0.87 8.76 -7.84
N ILE A 288 2.09 8.99 -8.36
CA ILE A 288 2.94 7.95 -8.92
C ILE A 288 3.92 7.53 -7.82
N PRO A 289 3.85 6.27 -7.33
CA PRO A 289 4.81 5.76 -6.38
C PRO A 289 6.24 5.92 -6.94
N HIS A 290 7.14 6.48 -6.12
CA HIS A 290 8.56 6.64 -6.46
C HIS A 290 8.87 7.61 -7.62
N LYS A 291 8.01 8.61 -7.91
CA LYS A 291 8.40 9.70 -8.82
C LYS A 291 9.68 10.36 -8.29
N GLN A 292 10.72 10.40 -9.12
CA GLN A 292 11.98 11.02 -8.72
C GLN A 292 11.86 12.54 -8.74
N HIS A 293 12.46 13.18 -7.74
CA HIS A 293 12.66 14.62 -7.74
C HIS A 293 13.69 15.02 -8.79
N ASN A 294 13.61 16.26 -9.26
CA ASN A 294 14.67 16.81 -10.10
C ASN A 294 15.98 16.85 -9.32
N TYR A 295 17.10 16.70 -10.01
CA TYR A 295 18.42 16.73 -9.39
C TYR A 295 18.67 18.03 -8.61
N SER A 296 18.13 19.16 -9.06
CA SER A 296 18.21 20.44 -8.33
C SER A 296 17.55 20.45 -6.96
N GLU A 297 16.65 19.51 -6.68
CA GLU A 297 15.98 19.36 -5.37
C GLU A 297 16.70 18.36 -4.46
N TRP A 298 17.71 17.65 -4.96
CA TRP A 298 18.47 16.69 -4.17
C TRP A 298 19.39 17.43 -3.20
N ILE A 299 19.69 16.78 -2.08
CA ILE A 299 20.69 17.26 -1.13
C ILE A 299 21.82 16.26 -1.12
N VAL A 300 23.01 16.69 -1.55
CA VAL A 300 24.24 15.90 -1.50
C VAL A 300 25.14 16.46 -0.40
N ALA A 301 25.55 15.57 0.51
CA ALA A 301 26.46 15.90 1.61
C ALA A 301 27.47 14.79 1.82
N ILE A 302 28.62 15.12 2.42
CA ILE A 302 29.63 14.15 2.80
C ILE A 302 29.14 13.37 4.03
N GLY A 303 29.05 12.06 3.89
CA GLY A 303 28.62 11.15 4.94
C GLY A 303 29.67 10.94 6.04
N LYS A 304 29.32 10.11 7.03
CA LYS A 304 30.22 9.74 8.15
C LYS A 304 30.58 8.26 8.15
N HIS A 305 30.45 7.62 6.99
CA HIS A 305 30.71 6.21 6.76
C HIS A 305 31.84 6.01 5.77
N LYS A 306 32.44 4.82 5.83
CA LYS A 306 33.46 4.40 4.87
C LYS A 306 32.80 4.12 3.51
N PRO A 307 33.30 4.66 2.39
CA PRO A 307 32.79 4.33 1.06
C PRO A 307 33.13 2.88 0.67
N LEU A 308 32.38 2.36 -0.30
CA LEU A 308 32.60 1.03 -0.87
C LEU A 308 33.48 1.07 -2.14
N LEU A 309 33.32 2.15 -2.91
CA LEU A 309 33.93 2.38 -4.21
C LEU A 309 34.60 3.76 -4.24
N THR A 310 35.58 3.93 -5.11
CA THR A 310 36.02 5.28 -5.51
C THR A 310 34.95 5.97 -6.36
N GLY A 311 35.02 7.29 -6.49
CA GLY A 311 34.15 8.05 -7.36
C GLY A 311 34.24 7.58 -8.80
N LYS A 312 35.45 7.43 -9.33
CA LYS A 312 35.70 6.85 -10.65
C LYS A 312 35.03 5.49 -10.89
N GLU A 313 35.17 4.55 -9.96
CA GLU A 313 34.51 3.22 -10.06
C GLU A 313 32.98 3.37 -10.11
N TRP A 314 32.42 4.23 -9.26
CA TRP A 314 30.98 4.43 -9.19
C TRP A 314 30.42 5.15 -10.44
N LEU A 315 31.14 6.12 -10.99
CA LEU A 315 30.78 6.79 -12.24
C LEU A 315 30.78 5.84 -13.43
N GLN A 316 31.78 4.96 -13.51
CA GLN A 316 31.82 3.90 -14.53
C GLN A 316 30.56 3.02 -14.46
N VAL A 317 30.09 2.69 -13.25
CA VAL A 317 28.84 1.95 -13.05
C VAL A 317 27.65 2.75 -13.57
N GLN A 318 27.56 4.06 -13.28
CA GLN A 318 26.45 4.90 -13.77
C GLN A 318 26.44 4.99 -15.30
N GLU A 319 27.60 5.13 -15.93
CA GLU A 319 27.72 5.18 -17.38
C GLU A 319 27.24 3.87 -18.02
N LEU A 320 27.68 2.71 -17.49
CA LEU A 320 27.24 1.40 -17.97
C LEU A 320 25.72 1.19 -17.79
N LEU A 321 25.15 1.71 -16.69
CA LEU A 321 23.70 1.68 -16.48
C LEU A 321 22.95 2.54 -17.50
N GLU A 322 23.50 3.70 -17.85
CA GLU A 322 22.92 4.61 -18.86
C GLU A 322 22.94 3.97 -20.25
N GLN A 323 24.10 3.45 -20.66
CA GLN A 323 24.26 2.74 -21.94
C GLN A 323 23.28 1.57 -22.06
N ASN A 324 23.03 0.85 -20.96
CA ASN A 324 22.10 -0.27 -20.91
C ASN A 324 20.61 0.13 -21.00
N LYS A 325 20.23 1.40 -20.78
CA LYS A 325 18.83 1.83 -20.93
C LYS A 325 18.29 1.59 -22.35
N SER A 326 19.11 1.84 -23.36
CA SER A 326 18.78 1.61 -24.77
C SER A 326 18.46 0.14 -25.09
N LYS A 327 18.99 -0.79 -24.27
CA LYS A 327 18.85 -2.25 -24.41
C LYS A 327 17.73 -2.82 -23.54
N SER A 328 16.89 -1.96 -22.94
CA SER A 328 15.80 -2.39 -22.06
C SER A 328 14.76 -3.22 -22.81
N TYR A 329 14.19 -4.21 -22.11
CA TYR A 329 13.19 -5.13 -22.61
C TYR A 329 11.96 -4.39 -23.17
N ARG A 330 11.59 -4.69 -24.42
CA ARG A 330 10.35 -4.24 -25.04
C ARG A 330 9.29 -5.34 -24.90
N LYS A 331 8.08 -4.98 -24.44
CA LYS A 331 6.95 -5.91 -24.31
C LYS A 331 6.61 -6.46 -25.71
N PRO A 332 6.51 -7.80 -25.89
CA PRO A 332 6.03 -8.39 -27.14
C PRO A 332 4.61 -7.91 -27.43
N LYS A 333 4.32 -7.52 -28.68
CA LYS A 333 3.00 -7.01 -29.10
C LYS A 333 1.94 -8.12 -29.18
N ASP A 334 2.32 -9.34 -29.58
CA ASP A 334 1.40 -10.47 -29.73
C ASP A 334 1.77 -11.58 -28.74
N ASN A 335 0.92 -11.82 -27.74
CA ASN A 335 1.02 -13.01 -26.90
C ASN A 335 -0.25 -13.84 -27.10
N THR A 336 -0.12 -15.06 -27.62
CA THR A 336 -1.22 -16.01 -27.85
C THR A 336 -1.37 -17.07 -26.75
N ALA A 337 -0.41 -17.17 -25.81
CA ALA A 337 -0.36 -18.19 -24.77
C ALA A 337 -1.46 -18.07 -23.71
N LEU A 338 -2.35 -19.05 -23.60
CA LEU A 338 -3.53 -19.02 -22.74
C LEU A 338 -3.20 -19.18 -21.25
N LEU A 339 -2.25 -20.05 -20.90
CA LEU A 339 -1.91 -20.39 -19.51
C LEU A 339 -0.91 -19.42 -18.86
N SER A 340 -0.60 -18.31 -19.53
CA SER A 340 0.32 -17.29 -19.01
C SER A 340 -0.21 -16.66 -17.71
N GLY A 341 0.51 -16.89 -16.61
CA GLY A 341 0.21 -16.37 -15.28
C GLY A 341 -0.47 -17.36 -14.33
N ILE A 342 -0.86 -18.54 -14.82
CA ILE A 342 -1.45 -19.63 -14.01
C ILE A 342 -0.65 -20.93 -14.06
N LEU A 343 0.25 -21.10 -15.04
CA LEU A 343 1.12 -22.26 -15.17
C LEU A 343 2.35 -22.18 -14.24
N ILE A 344 2.56 -23.24 -13.47
CA ILE A 344 3.58 -23.37 -12.42
C ILE A 344 4.41 -24.63 -12.66
N CYS A 345 5.71 -24.55 -12.39
CA CYS A 345 6.64 -25.68 -12.42
C CYS A 345 6.53 -26.50 -11.12
N ALA A 346 6.32 -27.82 -11.21
CA ALA A 346 6.24 -28.68 -10.02
C ALA A 346 7.56 -28.78 -9.25
N ASP A 347 8.69 -28.78 -9.95
CA ASP A 347 10.04 -28.97 -9.39
C ASP A 347 10.46 -27.78 -8.50
N CYS A 348 10.39 -26.55 -9.03
CA CYS A 348 10.86 -25.37 -8.32
C CYS A 348 9.75 -24.42 -7.83
N GLY A 349 8.49 -24.67 -8.17
CA GLY A 349 7.34 -23.84 -7.78
C GLY A 349 7.25 -22.47 -8.47
N SER A 350 8.16 -22.16 -9.39
CA SER A 350 8.13 -20.90 -10.15
C SER A 350 7.13 -20.93 -11.29
N TYR A 351 6.63 -19.75 -11.67
CA TYR A 351 5.80 -19.59 -12.86
C TYR A 351 6.55 -19.96 -14.13
N MET A 352 5.81 -20.48 -15.11
CA MET A 352 6.31 -20.75 -16.45
C MET A 352 5.84 -19.66 -17.41
N ARG A 353 6.75 -19.16 -18.26
CA ARG A 353 6.52 -18.03 -19.16
C ARG A 353 6.56 -18.49 -20.61
N PRO A 354 5.67 -17.96 -21.47
CA PRO A 354 5.68 -18.33 -22.88
C PRO A 354 6.91 -17.75 -23.60
N LYS A 355 7.52 -18.57 -24.45
CA LYS A 355 8.61 -18.22 -25.35
C LYS A 355 8.21 -18.54 -26.77
N ALA A 356 7.92 -17.48 -27.53
CA ALA A 356 7.61 -17.60 -28.94
C ALA A 356 8.81 -18.16 -29.71
N ASN A 357 8.55 -19.15 -30.56
CA ASN A 357 9.47 -19.65 -31.56
C ASN A 357 9.27 -18.85 -32.87
N ARG A 358 10.29 -18.89 -33.74
CA ARG A 358 10.21 -18.27 -35.07
C ARG A 358 9.37 -19.06 -36.06
N SER A 359 9.12 -20.33 -35.79
CA SER A 359 8.35 -21.25 -36.63
C SER A 359 6.84 -21.07 -36.46
N LEU A 360 6.11 -21.22 -37.55
CA LEU A 360 4.66 -21.33 -37.54
C LEU A 360 4.23 -22.80 -37.42
N ASP A 361 3.03 -23.04 -36.89
CA ASP A 361 2.37 -24.34 -36.95
C ASP A 361 1.68 -24.55 -38.29
N GLU A 362 1.07 -25.73 -38.45
CA GLU A 362 0.34 -26.13 -39.68
C GLU A 362 -0.85 -25.22 -39.98
N ASN A 363 -1.32 -24.48 -38.97
CA ASN A 363 -2.45 -23.54 -39.06
C ASN A 363 -1.98 -22.08 -39.19
N GLY A 364 -0.69 -21.83 -39.38
CA GLY A 364 -0.12 -20.49 -39.53
C GLY A 364 0.06 -19.70 -38.22
N ASN A 365 -0.18 -20.32 -37.05
CA ASN A 365 0.03 -19.67 -35.75
C ASN A 365 1.49 -19.76 -35.32
N LYS A 366 1.98 -18.75 -34.61
CA LYS A 366 3.34 -18.77 -34.03
C LYS A 366 3.42 -19.88 -32.97
N ARG A 367 4.32 -20.85 -33.17
CA ARG A 367 4.61 -21.86 -32.14
C ARG A 367 5.25 -21.21 -30.94
N PHE A 368 4.94 -21.66 -29.74
CA PHE A 368 5.64 -21.24 -28.53
C PHE A 368 5.79 -22.39 -27.55
N SER A 369 6.72 -22.25 -26.60
CA SER A 369 6.90 -23.21 -25.50
C SER A 369 6.81 -22.49 -24.17
N TYR A 370 6.40 -23.19 -23.11
CA TYR A 370 6.50 -22.64 -21.77
C TYR A 370 7.86 -22.94 -21.17
N LEU A 371 8.51 -21.91 -20.62
CA LEU A 371 9.80 -22.02 -19.96
C LEU A 371 9.67 -21.61 -18.49
N CYS A 372 10.10 -22.50 -17.59
CA CYS A 372 10.21 -22.18 -16.17
C CYS A 372 11.12 -20.96 -15.95
N GLU A 373 10.64 -19.98 -15.18
CA GLU A 373 11.38 -18.75 -14.88
C GLU A 373 12.70 -19.02 -14.13
N THR A 374 12.71 -19.95 -13.18
CA THR A 374 13.95 -20.33 -12.47
C THR A 374 14.94 -20.99 -13.41
N LYS A 375 14.49 -21.91 -14.27
CA LYS A 375 15.35 -22.56 -15.28
C LYS A 375 15.95 -21.53 -16.25
N GLU A 376 15.15 -20.55 -16.68
CA GLU A 376 15.64 -19.46 -17.53
C GLU A 376 16.70 -18.62 -16.82
N LYS A 377 16.38 -18.12 -15.62
CA LYS A 377 17.25 -17.21 -14.86
C LYS A 377 18.54 -17.88 -14.40
N SER A 378 18.48 -19.15 -14.02
CA SER A 378 19.65 -19.91 -13.55
C SER A 378 20.43 -20.60 -14.67
N HIS A 379 19.98 -20.47 -15.92
CA HIS A 379 20.48 -21.26 -17.06
C HIS A 379 20.48 -22.78 -16.79
N GLY A 380 19.44 -23.27 -16.12
CA GLY A 380 19.24 -24.70 -15.85
C GLY A 380 19.96 -25.24 -14.61
N GLN A 381 20.71 -24.43 -13.87
CA GLN A 381 21.44 -24.90 -12.68
C GLN A 381 20.52 -25.19 -11.49
N LEU A 382 19.43 -24.43 -11.33
CA LEU A 382 18.51 -24.56 -10.19
C LEU A 382 17.20 -25.28 -10.54
N CYS A 383 16.96 -25.55 -11.82
CA CYS A 383 15.78 -26.26 -12.28
C CYS A 383 16.05 -26.84 -13.66
N SER A 384 15.82 -28.13 -13.80
CA SER A 384 16.03 -28.87 -15.05
C SER A 384 14.72 -29.13 -15.81
N MET A 385 13.56 -28.74 -15.27
CA MET A 385 12.21 -28.96 -15.80
C MET A 385 12.09 -28.89 -17.34
N ASN A 386 11.45 -29.91 -17.92
CA ASN A 386 11.22 -30.00 -19.36
C ASN A 386 10.32 -28.87 -19.87
N ARG A 387 10.57 -28.42 -21.09
CA ARG A 387 9.79 -27.36 -21.73
C ARG A 387 8.62 -28.02 -22.48
N PRO A 388 7.36 -27.85 -22.05
CA PRO A 388 6.23 -28.35 -22.82
C PRO A 388 6.03 -27.51 -24.08
N ASP A 389 5.54 -28.14 -25.14
CA ASP A 389 4.99 -27.44 -26.29
C ASP A 389 3.77 -26.64 -25.84
N GLY A 390 3.81 -25.32 -26.04
CA GLY A 390 2.81 -24.42 -25.49
C GLY A 390 1.47 -24.50 -26.22
N ASN A 391 1.48 -24.73 -27.53
CA ASN A 391 0.26 -24.90 -28.32
C ASN A 391 -0.46 -26.20 -27.95
N LEU A 392 0.30 -27.30 -27.82
CA LEU A 392 -0.24 -28.58 -27.40
C LEU A 392 -0.76 -28.51 -25.96
N LEU A 393 0.01 -27.93 -25.04
CA LEU A 393 -0.38 -27.82 -23.64
C LEU A 393 -1.65 -26.98 -23.45
N ASP A 394 -1.72 -25.83 -24.11
CA ASP A 394 -2.91 -24.98 -24.09
C ASP A 394 -4.13 -25.75 -24.61
N LYS A 395 -3.99 -26.50 -25.71
CA LYS A 395 -5.05 -27.33 -26.27
C LYS A 395 -5.50 -28.42 -25.30
N MET A 396 -4.57 -29.18 -24.72
CA MET A 396 -4.88 -30.25 -23.77
C MET A 396 -5.65 -29.75 -22.54
N VAL A 397 -5.23 -28.60 -21.98
CA VAL A 397 -5.94 -28.01 -20.83
C VAL A 397 -7.35 -27.56 -21.23
N CYS A 398 -7.50 -26.96 -22.42
CA CYS A 398 -8.82 -26.59 -22.93
C CYS A 398 -9.71 -27.82 -23.13
N ASP A 399 -9.20 -28.88 -23.77
CA ASP A 399 -9.95 -30.11 -24.05
C ASP A 399 -10.38 -30.81 -22.76
N LYS A 400 -9.52 -30.86 -21.72
CA LYS A 400 -9.93 -31.43 -20.43
C LYS A 400 -11.01 -30.60 -19.73
N ILE A 401 -10.93 -29.27 -19.81
CA ILE A 401 -11.97 -28.40 -19.23
C ILE A 401 -13.31 -28.62 -19.95
N LYS A 402 -13.30 -28.82 -21.27
CA LYS A 402 -14.50 -29.20 -22.02
C LYS A 402 -15.04 -30.56 -21.59
N GLU A 403 -14.18 -31.57 -21.39
CA GLU A 403 -14.57 -32.89 -20.90
C GLU A 403 -15.23 -32.81 -19.51
N ILE A 404 -14.64 -32.05 -18.59
CA ILE A 404 -15.21 -31.81 -17.25
C ILE A 404 -16.58 -31.11 -17.35
N ALA A 405 -16.72 -30.18 -18.30
CA ALA A 405 -17.99 -29.49 -18.55
C ALA A 405 -19.06 -30.36 -19.24
N GLN A 406 -18.74 -31.57 -19.71
CA GLN A 406 -19.66 -32.48 -20.39
C GLN A 406 -19.83 -33.84 -19.68
N GLY A 407 -18.98 -34.15 -18.69
CA GLY A 407 -18.94 -35.45 -18.02
C GLY A 407 -19.91 -35.60 -16.84
N GLU A 408 -19.73 -36.66 -16.05
CA GLU A 408 -20.60 -36.99 -14.90
C GLU A 408 -20.51 -35.99 -13.73
N ASP A 409 -19.49 -35.12 -13.69
CA ASP A 409 -19.25 -34.15 -12.61
C ASP A 409 -19.78 -32.72 -12.95
N VAL A 410 -20.63 -32.56 -13.96
CA VAL A 410 -21.20 -31.26 -14.40
C VAL A 410 -21.89 -30.50 -13.26
N ASP A 411 -22.63 -31.19 -12.40
CA ASP A 411 -23.31 -30.55 -11.27
C ASP A 411 -22.33 -29.92 -10.28
N LYS A 412 -21.20 -30.59 -10.00
CA LYS A 412 -20.15 -30.04 -9.13
C LYS A 412 -19.40 -28.90 -9.79
N PHE A 413 -19.18 -28.98 -11.10
CA PHE A 413 -18.59 -27.89 -11.88
C PHE A 413 -19.51 -26.65 -11.87
N HIS A 414 -20.81 -26.86 -11.97
CA HIS A 414 -21.83 -25.81 -11.88
C HIS A 414 -21.90 -25.18 -10.47
N GLU A 415 -21.78 -25.98 -9.41
CA GLU A 415 -21.66 -25.46 -8.03
C GLU A 415 -20.38 -24.64 -7.82
N GLN A 416 -19.25 -25.08 -8.39
CA GLN A 416 -17.98 -24.35 -8.32
C GLN A 416 -18.05 -23.01 -9.07
N LEU A 417 -18.67 -22.99 -10.25
CA LEU A 417 -18.95 -21.77 -11.00
C LEU A 417 -19.83 -20.80 -10.20
N LYS A 418 -20.92 -21.29 -9.58
CA LYS A 418 -21.76 -20.49 -8.68
C LYS A 418 -20.97 -19.93 -7.49
N TYR A 419 -20.07 -20.71 -6.90
CA TYR A 419 -19.22 -20.27 -5.80
C TYR A 419 -18.22 -19.19 -6.23
N ALA A 420 -17.57 -19.35 -7.38
CA ALA A 420 -16.68 -18.35 -7.96
C ALA A 420 -17.43 -17.05 -8.30
N LYS A 421 -18.64 -17.14 -8.88
CA LYS A 421 -19.53 -16.00 -9.11
C LYS A 421 -19.87 -15.27 -7.81
N LYS A 422 -20.21 -16.01 -6.75
CA LYS A 422 -20.53 -15.43 -5.42
C LYS A 422 -19.34 -14.67 -4.83
N GLN A 423 -18.11 -15.15 -5.00
CA GLN A 423 -16.92 -14.40 -4.58
C GLN A 423 -16.71 -13.12 -5.39
N LEU A 424 -16.95 -13.15 -6.70
CA LEU A 424 -16.86 -11.95 -7.54
C LEU A 424 -17.92 -10.90 -7.18
N LEU A 425 -19.17 -11.33 -6.96
CA LEU A 425 -20.28 -10.46 -6.51
C LEU A 425 -19.97 -9.78 -5.17
N SER A 426 -19.35 -10.49 -4.22
CA SER A 426 -18.98 -9.89 -2.93
C SER A 426 -17.97 -8.74 -3.05
N LYS A 427 -17.07 -8.80 -4.05
CA LYS A 427 -16.12 -7.72 -4.35
C LYS A 427 -16.79 -6.56 -5.07
N GLU A 428 -17.76 -6.82 -5.95
CA GLU A 428 -18.55 -5.80 -6.63
C GLU A 428 -19.30 -4.90 -5.62
N VAL A 429 -19.95 -5.52 -4.62
CA VAL A 429 -20.65 -4.80 -3.54
C VAL A 429 -19.68 -3.91 -2.74
N SER A 430 -18.46 -4.38 -2.49
CA SER A 430 -17.44 -3.59 -1.79
C SER A 430 -16.92 -2.41 -2.64
N ASN A 431 -16.77 -2.59 -3.95
CA ASN A 431 -16.26 -1.54 -4.84
C ASN A 431 -17.33 -0.45 -5.10
N THR A 432 -18.60 -0.85 -5.25
CA THR A 432 -19.74 0.07 -5.44
C THR A 432 -19.97 0.93 -4.21
N THR A 433 -19.94 0.35 -3.01
CA THR A 433 -20.04 1.11 -1.75
C THR A 433 -18.91 2.12 -1.57
N GLU A 434 -17.68 1.79 -1.99
CA GLU A 434 -16.56 2.74 -1.98
C GLU A 434 -16.74 3.88 -3.01
N ILE A 435 -17.22 3.56 -4.22
CA ILE A 435 -17.55 4.57 -5.24
C ILE A 435 -18.61 5.54 -4.73
N ASP A 436 -19.70 5.03 -4.14
CA ASP A 436 -20.78 5.86 -3.58
C ASP A 436 -20.27 6.78 -2.46
N HIS A 437 -19.38 6.28 -1.61
CA HIS A 437 -18.73 7.08 -0.59
C HIS A 437 -17.86 8.18 -1.21
N LEU A 438 -17.01 7.85 -2.18
CA LEU A 438 -16.15 8.82 -2.86
C LEU A 438 -16.95 9.88 -3.64
N GLN A 439 -18.07 9.51 -4.26
CA GLN A 439 -18.98 10.45 -4.92
C GLN A 439 -19.63 11.43 -3.95
N LYS A 440 -20.02 10.98 -2.74
CA LYS A 440 -20.49 11.89 -1.68
C LYS A 440 -19.42 12.87 -1.25
N VAL A 441 -18.19 12.39 -1.04
CA VAL A 441 -17.05 13.25 -0.67
C VAL A 441 -16.73 14.26 -1.78
N LEU A 442 -16.83 13.85 -3.06
CA LEU A 442 -16.64 14.72 -4.21
C LEU A 442 -17.69 15.86 -4.22
N HIS A 443 -18.96 15.51 -4.04
CA HIS A 443 -20.05 16.48 -3.99
C HIS A 443 -19.87 17.49 -2.83
N ASP A 444 -19.47 17.03 -1.66
CA ASP A 444 -19.18 17.91 -0.53
C ASP A 444 -17.97 18.82 -0.78
N THR A 445 -16.97 18.34 -1.52
CA THR A 445 -15.79 19.14 -1.91
C THR A 445 -16.15 20.20 -2.93
N ASP A 446 -16.99 19.87 -3.92
CA ASP A 446 -17.53 20.84 -4.89
C ASP A 446 -18.33 21.94 -4.20
N ARG A 447 -19.20 21.59 -3.25
CA ARG A 447 -19.93 22.58 -2.44
C ARG A 447 -18.99 23.48 -1.64
N LYS A 448 -17.88 22.96 -1.11
CA LYS A 448 -16.87 23.78 -0.41
C LYS A 448 -16.19 24.76 -1.37
N ILE A 449 -15.82 24.31 -2.57
CA ILE A 449 -15.23 25.16 -3.60
C ILE A 449 -16.21 26.27 -3.99
N GLU A 450 -17.47 25.94 -4.29
CA GLU A 450 -18.51 26.92 -4.63
C GLU A 450 -18.68 27.98 -3.54
N ASN A 451 -18.78 27.55 -2.28
CA ASN A 451 -18.88 28.48 -1.15
C ASN A 451 -17.67 29.40 -1.03
N LEU A 452 -16.46 28.90 -1.28
CA LEU A 452 -15.23 29.70 -1.27
C LEU A 452 -15.14 30.66 -2.46
N VAL A 453 -15.61 30.24 -3.64
CA VAL A 453 -15.70 31.10 -4.84
C VAL A 453 -16.70 32.24 -4.61
N ILE A 454 -17.85 31.95 -4.01
CA ILE A 454 -18.83 32.96 -3.61
C ILE A 454 -18.22 33.92 -2.59
N ALA A 455 -17.52 33.41 -1.57
CA ALA A 455 -16.84 34.24 -0.58
C ALA A 455 -15.74 35.13 -1.20
N LEU A 456 -15.02 34.64 -2.22
CA LEU A 456 -14.05 35.41 -3.00
C LEU A 456 -14.71 36.54 -3.78
N SER A 457 -15.85 36.27 -4.42
CA SER A 457 -16.59 37.29 -5.19
C SER A 457 -17.09 38.44 -4.31
N ALA A 458 -17.32 38.18 -3.02
CA ALA A 458 -17.77 39.18 -2.04
C ALA A 458 -16.62 39.96 -1.37
N ALA A 459 -15.37 39.48 -1.46
CA ALA A 459 -14.23 40.01 -0.71
C ALA A 459 -13.11 40.51 -1.64
N ASN A 460 -13.29 41.69 -2.26
CA ASN A 460 -12.24 42.30 -3.08
C ASN A 460 -11.11 42.89 -2.21
N ASN A 461 -9.85 42.62 -2.59
CA ASN A 461 -8.61 43.23 -2.07
C ASN A 461 -8.34 43.12 -0.56
N THR A 462 -8.60 41.95 0.04
CA THR A 462 -8.12 41.64 1.40
C THR A 462 -6.94 40.67 1.38
N PRO A 463 -6.05 40.64 2.40
CA PRO A 463 -5.01 39.62 2.53
C PRO A 463 -5.55 38.17 2.49
N ALA A 464 -6.82 37.99 2.88
CA ALA A 464 -7.55 36.73 2.80
C ALA A 464 -7.71 36.20 1.37
N PHE A 465 -7.63 37.05 0.33
CA PHE A 465 -7.70 36.65 -1.07
C PHE A 465 -6.65 35.60 -1.44
N SER A 466 -5.40 35.81 -0.99
CA SER A 466 -4.30 34.86 -1.23
C SER A 466 -4.54 33.50 -0.57
N HIS A 467 -5.14 33.51 0.62
CA HIS A 467 -5.44 32.31 1.39
C HIS A 467 -6.62 31.53 0.81
N ILE A 468 -7.69 32.22 0.37
CA ILE A 468 -8.85 31.58 -0.23
C ILE A 468 -8.45 30.96 -1.59
N ASN A 469 -7.66 31.66 -2.41
CA ASN A 469 -7.14 31.07 -3.65
C ASN A 469 -6.29 29.83 -3.41
N LYS A 470 -5.42 29.85 -2.37
CA LYS A 470 -4.65 28.66 -1.98
C LYS A 470 -5.55 27.50 -1.55
N GLN A 471 -6.63 27.77 -0.79
CA GLN A 471 -7.58 26.73 -0.40
C GLN A 471 -8.39 26.19 -1.58
N ILE A 472 -8.79 27.03 -2.53
CA ILE A 472 -9.45 26.58 -3.76
C ILE A 472 -8.53 25.65 -4.56
N ASN A 473 -7.25 26.02 -4.72
CA ASN A 473 -6.29 25.17 -5.41
C ASN A 473 -6.12 23.82 -4.70
N ASN A 474 -6.02 23.82 -3.36
CA ASN A 474 -5.94 22.57 -2.59
C ASN A 474 -7.18 21.69 -2.77
N PHE A 475 -8.39 22.24 -2.66
CA PHE A 475 -9.62 21.46 -2.86
C PHE A 475 -9.76 21.00 -4.32
N HIS A 476 -9.28 21.78 -5.29
CA HIS A 476 -9.23 21.35 -6.68
C HIS A 476 -8.26 20.18 -6.88
N GLU A 477 -7.10 20.18 -6.22
CA GLU A 477 -6.17 19.04 -6.24
C GLU A 477 -6.78 17.79 -5.57
N GLU A 478 -7.50 17.94 -4.45
CA GLU A 478 -8.22 16.84 -3.80
C GLU A 478 -9.35 16.30 -4.69
N LYS A 479 -10.12 17.19 -5.33
CA LYS A 479 -11.16 16.85 -6.31
C LYS A 479 -10.58 15.97 -7.42
N MET A 480 -9.49 16.40 -8.06
CA MET A 480 -8.85 15.66 -9.15
C MET A 480 -8.39 14.26 -8.70
N LYS A 481 -7.88 14.12 -7.46
CA LYS A 481 -7.47 12.82 -6.90
C LYS A 481 -8.67 11.88 -6.74
N ILE A 482 -9.77 12.39 -6.18
CA ILE A 482 -10.99 11.61 -5.95
C ILE A 482 -11.62 11.18 -7.28
N GLU A 483 -11.73 12.10 -8.25
CA GLU A 483 -12.24 11.79 -9.60
C GLU A 483 -11.44 10.68 -10.27
N LYS A 484 -10.10 10.71 -10.14
CA LYS A 484 -9.22 9.67 -10.68
C LYS A 484 -9.38 8.33 -9.97
N GLN A 485 -9.58 8.32 -8.65
CA GLN A 485 -9.88 7.10 -7.90
C GLN A 485 -11.22 6.49 -8.33
N ILE A 486 -12.26 7.32 -8.45
CA ILE A 486 -13.57 6.90 -8.97
C ILE A 486 -13.42 6.33 -10.38
N HIS A 487 -12.67 6.99 -11.26
CA HIS A 487 -12.42 6.48 -12.61
C HIS A 487 -11.75 5.10 -12.61
N THR A 488 -10.71 4.92 -11.80
CA THR A 488 -10.00 3.64 -11.68
C THR A 488 -10.93 2.54 -11.14
N LEU A 489 -11.74 2.83 -10.12
CA LEU A 489 -12.70 1.87 -9.56
C LEU A 489 -13.81 1.55 -10.55
N ASN A 490 -14.30 2.52 -11.32
CA ASN A 490 -15.28 2.31 -12.39
C ASN A 490 -14.70 1.43 -13.52
N GLU A 491 -13.44 1.63 -13.92
CA GLU A 491 -12.77 0.73 -14.87
C GLU A 491 -12.69 -0.71 -14.32
N LEU A 492 -12.35 -0.87 -13.05
CA LEU A 492 -12.32 -2.19 -12.39
C LEU A 492 -13.72 -2.82 -12.33
N LEU A 493 -14.75 -2.02 -12.02
CA LEU A 493 -16.13 -2.46 -11.96
C LEU A 493 -16.65 -2.84 -13.35
N GLN A 494 -16.36 -2.07 -14.39
CA GLN A 494 -16.69 -2.41 -15.77
C GLN A 494 -16.02 -3.73 -16.18
N ASN A 495 -14.74 -3.90 -15.88
CA ASN A 495 -14.03 -5.16 -16.15
C ASN A 495 -14.64 -6.34 -15.38
N GLN A 496 -15.06 -6.15 -14.13
CA GLN A 496 -15.77 -7.17 -13.35
C GLN A 496 -17.16 -7.46 -13.91
N ASN A 497 -17.91 -6.45 -14.36
CA ASN A 497 -19.25 -6.64 -14.91
C ASN A 497 -19.21 -7.37 -16.25
N ILE A 498 -18.21 -7.09 -17.09
CA ILE A 498 -17.91 -7.87 -18.29
C ILE A 498 -17.62 -9.33 -17.89
N LEU A 499 -16.83 -9.54 -16.84
CA LEU A 499 -16.52 -10.88 -16.32
C LEU A 499 -17.77 -11.62 -15.82
N LEU A 500 -18.67 -10.93 -15.10
CA LEU A 500 -19.91 -11.47 -14.54
C LEU A 500 -20.96 -11.76 -15.62
N ALA A 501 -21.11 -10.88 -16.61
CA ALA A 501 -21.97 -11.11 -17.76
C ALA A 501 -21.48 -12.30 -18.58
N ASN A 502 -20.17 -12.41 -18.80
CA ASN A 502 -19.58 -13.60 -19.41
C ASN A 502 -19.84 -14.85 -18.56
N PHE A 503 -19.81 -14.74 -17.23
CA PHE A 503 -20.14 -15.84 -16.32
C PHE A 503 -21.57 -16.34 -16.48
N ASP A 504 -22.55 -15.44 -16.59
CA ASP A 504 -23.95 -15.81 -16.74
C ASP A 504 -24.22 -16.45 -18.09
N VAL A 505 -23.62 -15.91 -19.15
CA VAL A 505 -23.65 -16.53 -20.48
C VAL A 505 -22.98 -17.91 -20.47
N LEU A 506 -21.87 -18.08 -19.75
CA LEU A 506 -21.17 -19.37 -19.63
C LEU A 506 -22.00 -20.40 -18.84
N ILE A 507 -22.67 -19.98 -17.76
CA ILE A 507 -23.53 -20.84 -16.93
C ILE A 507 -24.77 -21.27 -17.72
N GLU A 508 -25.45 -20.35 -18.41
CA GLU A 508 -26.63 -20.67 -19.24
C GLU A 508 -26.27 -21.58 -20.42
N LYS A 509 -25.05 -21.46 -20.94
CA LYS A 509 -24.55 -22.26 -22.06
C LYS A 509 -23.76 -23.48 -21.62
N LEU A 510 -23.79 -23.93 -20.37
CA LEU A 510 -23.01 -25.10 -19.95
C LEU A 510 -23.29 -26.36 -20.80
N SER A 511 -24.55 -26.55 -21.22
CA SER A 511 -24.94 -27.62 -22.15
C SER A 511 -24.37 -27.48 -23.57
N SER A 512 -23.89 -26.29 -23.96
CA SER A 512 -23.20 -25.99 -25.24
C SER A 512 -21.84 -25.30 -25.03
N PHE A 513 -21.22 -25.49 -23.86
CA PHE A 513 -20.02 -24.77 -23.44
C PHE A 513 -18.85 -25.09 -24.35
N SER A 514 -18.71 -26.35 -24.77
CA SER A 514 -17.64 -26.77 -25.67
C SER A 514 -17.68 -26.00 -27.00
N ASP A 515 -18.85 -25.90 -27.63
CA ASP A 515 -19.02 -25.21 -28.92
C ASP A 515 -18.81 -23.69 -28.77
N SER A 516 -19.31 -23.12 -27.67
CA SER A 516 -19.15 -21.70 -27.37
C SER A 516 -17.69 -21.35 -27.06
N PHE A 517 -16.99 -22.23 -26.32
CA PHE A 517 -15.59 -22.03 -25.94
C PHE A 517 -14.67 -22.02 -27.16
N ASP A 518 -14.95 -22.83 -28.18
CA ASP A 518 -14.12 -22.84 -29.39
C ASP A 518 -14.24 -21.56 -30.22
N MET A 519 -15.43 -20.94 -30.24
CA MET A 519 -15.71 -19.68 -30.95
C MET A 519 -15.16 -18.43 -30.24
N MET A 520 -14.76 -18.54 -28.97
CA MET A 520 -14.20 -17.40 -28.21
C MET A 520 -12.84 -16.94 -28.75
N SER A 521 -12.60 -15.63 -28.64
CA SER A 521 -11.30 -15.01 -28.86
C SER A 521 -10.26 -15.47 -27.81
N ILE A 522 -8.97 -15.23 -28.09
CA ILE A 522 -7.87 -15.62 -27.19
C ILE A 522 -7.99 -14.93 -25.82
N GLU A 523 -8.45 -13.68 -25.78
CA GLU A 523 -8.61 -12.92 -24.54
C GLU A 523 -9.78 -13.45 -23.69
N GLU A 524 -10.90 -13.79 -24.34
CA GLU A 524 -12.05 -14.43 -23.69
C GLU A 524 -11.68 -15.82 -23.16
N LYS A 525 -10.97 -16.63 -23.94
CA LYS A 525 -10.45 -17.95 -23.51
C LYS A 525 -9.56 -17.83 -22.28
N ARG A 526 -8.60 -16.90 -22.27
CA ARG A 526 -7.73 -16.63 -21.10
C ARG A 526 -8.53 -16.25 -19.87
N THR A 527 -9.50 -15.38 -20.05
CA THR A 527 -10.31 -14.85 -18.97
C THR A 527 -11.15 -15.98 -18.36
N THR A 528 -11.79 -16.79 -19.20
CA THR A 528 -12.53 -17.99 -18.81
C THR A 528 -11.64 -19.00 -18.08
N LEU A 529 -10.43 -19.27 -18.59
CA LEU A 529 -9.50 -20.18 -17.93
C LEU A 529 -9.06 -19.69 -16.56
N ARG A 530 -8.78 -18.39 -16.38
CA ARG A 530 -8.39 -17.82 -15.08
C ARG A 530 -9.51 -17.82 -14.05
N ILE A 531 -10.75 -17.85 -14.51
CA ILE A 531 -11.92 -17.99 -13.66
C ILE A 531 -12.06 -19.43 -13.16
N LEU A 532 -11.91 -20.39 -14.07
CA LEU A 532 -12.18 -21.81 -13.80
C LEU A 532 -11.01 -22.48 -13.08
N VAL A 533 -9.79 -22.06 -13.40
CA VAL A 533 -8.54 -22.71 -12.99
C VAL A 533 -7.77 -21.80 -12.04
N ASP A 534 -7.53 -22.29 -10.82
CA ASP A 534 -6.70 -21.61 -9.82
C ASP A 534 -5.22 -21.66 -10.23
N LYS A 535 -4.75 -22.85 -10.58
CA LYS A 535 -3.37 -23.07 -11.07
C LYS A 535 -3.29 -24.32 -11.94
N VAL A 536 -2.32 -24.30 -12.85
CA VAL A 536 -1.90 -25.47 -13.63
C VAL A 536 -0.49 -25.82 -13.22
N VAL A 537 -0.21 -27.07 -12.87
CA VAL A 537 1.14 -27.50 -12.47
C VAL A 537 1.69 -28.50 -13.48
N TRP A 538 2.87 -28.19 -14.02
CA TRP A 538 3.59 -29.06 -14.95
C TRP A 538 4.72 -29.79 -14.24
N ASP A 539 4.70 -31.12 -14.27
CA ASP A 539 5.72 -31.97 -13.62
C ASP A 539 6.86 -32.44 -14.53
N GLY A 540 6.76 -32.16 -15.84
CA GLY A 540 7.72 -32.59 -16.85
C GLY A 540 7.18 -33.64 -17.80
N THR A 541 6.07 -34.28 -17.42
CA THR A 541 5.38 -35.35 -18.16
C THR A 541 3.88 -35.16 -18.20
N HIS A 542 3.27 -34.84 -17.06
CA HIS A 542 1.84 -34.70 -16.85
C HIS A 542 1.48 -33.27 -16.44
N VAL A 543 0.21 -32.95 -16.64
CA VAL A 543 -0.37 -31.64 -16.32
C VAL A 543 -1.40 -31.84 -15.21
N HIS A 544 -1.17 -31.18 -14.07
CA HIS A 544 -2.08 -31.21 -12.94
C HIS A 544 -2.94 -29.94 -12.94
N LEU A 545 -4.24 -30.13 -13.12
CA LEU A 545 -5.21 -29.03 -13.18
C LEU A 545 -5.89 -28.83 -11.82
N TYR A 546 -5.78 -27.62 -11.26
CA TYR A 546 -6.44 -27.27 -10.00
C TYR A 546 -7.56 -26.26 -10.26
N LEU A 547 -8.81 -26.67 -10.04
CA LEU A 547 -9.98 -25.84 -10.24
C LEU A 547 -10.28 -24.95 -9.01
N VAL A 548 -10.88 -23.79 -9.26
CA VAL A 548 -11.29 -22.85 -8.22
C VAL A 548 -12.38 -23.48 -7.34
N GLY A 549 -12.22 -23.41 -6.01
CA GLY A 549 -13.23 -23.88 -5.05
C GLY A 549 -13.03 -25.29 -4.50
N GLN A 550 -12.04 -26.06 -4.98
CA GLN A 550 -11.60 -27.24 -4.22
C GLN A 550 -10.92 -26.77 -2.92
N ASN A 551 -11.41 -27.25 -1.78
CA ASN A 551 -10.88 -26.98 -0.43
C ASN A 551 -9.47 -27.57 -0.29
N ASN A 552 -8.49 -26.95 -0.93
CA ASN A 552 -7.09 -27.17 -0.62
C ASN A 552 -6.76 -26.20 0.52
N GLN A 553 -6.57 -26.77 1.71
CA GLN A 553 -5.78 -26.13 2.77
C GLN A 553 -4.65 -25.37 2.11
N LYS A 554 -4.44 -24.12 2.54
CA LYS A 554 -3.32 -23.26 2.13
C LYS A 554 -2.01 -24.04 2.21
N THR A 555 -1.65 -24.79 1.18
CA THR A 555 -0.26 -25.07 0.86
C THR A 555 0.24 -23.74 0.36
N LYS A 556 0.62 -22.88 1.32
CA LYS A 556 1.62 -21.84 1.08
C LYS A 556 2.69 -22.51 0.22
N PRO A 557 3.19 -21.89 -0.85
CA PRO A 557 4.46 -22.34 -1.40
C PRO A 557 5.42 -22.35 -0.21
N GLN A 558 5.80 -23.55 0.24
CA GLN A 558 6.94 -23.68 1.12
C GLN A 558 8.06 -23.02 0.33
N GLN A 559 8.54 -21.89 0.85
CA GLN A 559 9.86 -21.43 0.47
C GLN A 559 10.75 -22.63 0.65
N ALA A 560 11.25 -23.18 -0.46
CA ALA A 560 12.27 -24.20 -0.43
C ALA A 560 13.50 -23.57 0.24
N GLY A 561 13.53 -23.65 1.56
CA GLY A 561 14.76 -23.71 2.32
C GLY A 561 15.41 -25.00 1.88
N CYS A 562 16.30 -24.87 0.89
CA CYS A 562 17.11 -25.96 0.38
C CYS A 562 18.01 -26.46 1.54
N LYS A 563 17.51 -27.40 2.32
CA LYS A 563 18.35 -28.34 3.05
C LYS A 563 18.27 -29.65 2.29
N ARG A 564 19.37 -29.96 1.59
CA ARG A 564 19.63 -31.27 1.02
C ARG A 564 19.45 -32.32 2.13
N ASN A 565 18.49 -33.22 1.97
CA ASN A 565 18.61 -34.55 2.56
C ASN A 565 18.12 -35.57 1.52
N PRO A 566 19.01 -36.43 0.97
CA PRO A 566 18.66 -37.36 -0.10
C PRO A 566 17.71 -38.52 0.29
N ASP A 567 17.40 -38.72 1.57
CA ASP A 567 16.77 -39.96 2.06
C ASP A 567 15.34 -39.84 2.62
N ALA A 568 14.55 -38.85 2.20
CA ALA A 568 13.18 -38.68 2.70
C ALA A 568 12.07 -39.30 1.81
N PHE A 569 12.41 -40.25 0.94
CA PHE A 569 11.41 -41.10 0.26
C PHE A 569 11.09 -42.33 1.12
N ALA A 570 10.25 -42.14 2.13
CA ALA A 570 9.58 -43.25 2.80
C ALA A 570 8.09 -42.94 2.94
N ARG A 571 7.29 -43.79 2.29
CA ARG A 571 5.84 -43.91 2.24
C ARG A 571 5.07 -43.39 3.47
N THR A 572 3.98 -42.66 3.20
CA THR A 572 2.70 -42.90 3.87
C THR A 572 1.57 -42.68 2.87
N GLU A 573 0.94 -43.78 2.47
CA GLU A 573 -0.39 -43.83 1.87
C GLU A 573 -1.46 -43.38 2.88
N LYS A 574 -2.62 -43.00 2.32
CA LYS A 574 -3.88 -42.58 2.96
C LYS A 574 -3.99 -41.08 3.24
N ASP A 575 -4.48 -40.36 2.24
CA ASP A 575 -5.73 -39.63 2.37
C ASP A 575 -6.27 -39.28 0.97
N VAL A 576 -7.58 -39.48 0.81
CA VAL A 576 -8.31 -39.44 -0.46
C VAL A 576 -8.18 -38.07 -1.15
N LYS A 577 -7.33 -37.98 -2.17
CA LYS A 577 -7.27 -36.85 -3.12
C LYS A 577 -7.61 -37.37 -4.50
N ARG A 578 -8.59 -36.73 -5.16
CA ARG A 578 -8.83 -36.94 -6.59
C ARG A 578 -7.95 -35.96 -7.35
N ASP A 579 -6.74 -36.40 -7.63
CA ASP A 579 -5.89 -35.80 -8.65
C ASP A 579 -6.46 -36.21 -10.02
N PHE A 580 -6.82 -35.25 -10.87
CA PHE A 580 -7.14 -35.54 -12.26
C PHE A 580 -5.82 -35.71 -13.01
N PHE A 581 -5.40 -36.96 -13.20
CA PHE A 581 -4.22 -37.30 -13.99
C PHE A 581 -4.54 -37.16 -15.48
N ILE A 582 -3.69 -36.44 -16.21
CA ILE A 582 -3.69 -36.34 -17.69
C ILE A 582 -2.30 -36.73 -18.18
#